data_AF-A0A2V6PCZ1-F1
#
_entry.id   AF-A0A2V6PCZ1-F1
#
_cell.length_a   1.000
_cell.length_b   1.000
_cell.length_c   1.000
_cell.angle_alpha   90.00
_cell.angle_beta   90.00
_cell.angle_gamma   90.00
#
_symmetry.space_group_name_H-M   'P 1'
#
loop_
_entity.id
_entity.type
_entity.pdbx_description
1 polymer ?
#
loop_
_entity_poly.entity_id
_entity_poly.type
_entity_poly.pdbx_seq_one_letter_code
_entity_poly.pdbx_strand_id
1 'polypeptide(L)'
;DDENGCPSIDPDRYVPRTIRSEIIQRGRLPFEDCLPLSLSLTAALSHLHKGGLVHRDIKPANIIFVKGIPKLADIGLVADTSEAKSYVGTEGFIPPEGPGTPRADIYSLGKVLYEIATGKDRQRFPEPPTLLGEFSDREQLLELNEVILKACENDPKKRYPSAEHMHSELVLLQSGKSVKRLHLVERRLKIMTRIGVGTVAIMVFGAIPYFLAIREARLAKAMSGKEAEQRERADREAHRARLAETDAREKLRG
;
A
#
# COMPACT_ATOMS: atom_id res chain seq x y z
N ASP A 1 20.88 4.05 -38.76
CA ASP A 1 20.59 4.19 -37.32
C ASP A 1 19.10 3.86 -37.11
N ASP A 2 18.70 3.57 -35.87
CA ASP A 2 17.32 3.17 -35.57
C ASP A 2 16.34 4.37 -35.62
N GLU A 3 16.87 5.60 -35.58
CA GLU A 3 16.08 6.83 -35.64
C GLU A 3 15.77 7.28 -37.08
N ASN A 4 16.74 7.22 -38.01
CA ASN A 4 16.57 7.69 -39.39
C ASN A 4 16.43 6.54 -40.42
N GLY A 5 16.40 5.28 -39.97
CA GLY A 5 16.22 4.11 -40.84
C GLY A 5 17.40 3.83 -41.77
N CYS A 6 18.58 4.40 -41.49
CA CYS A 6 19.75 4.26 -42.36
C CYS A 6 20.37 2.84 -42.25
N PRO A 7 20.55 2.10 -43.37
CA PRO A 7 20.98 0.71 -43.37
C PRO A 7 22.47 0.48 -43.07
N SER A 8 23.33 1.51 -43.13
CA SER A 8 24.71 1.43 -42.63
C SER A 8 24.81 2.03 -41.24
N ILE A 9 25.27 1.25 -40.27
CA ILE A 9 25.54 1.72 -38.91
C ILE A 9 26.94 2.34 -38.90
N ASP A 10 27.01 3.66 -38.80
CA ASP A 10 28.23 4.38 -38.41
C ASP A 10 28.26 4.47 -36.88
N PRO A 11 29.19 3.79 -36.18
CA PRO A 11 29.26 3.82 -34.72
C PRO A 11 29.40 5.23 -34.15
N ASP A 12 30.04 6.16 -34.86
CA ASP A 12 30.29 7.52 -34.40
C ASP A 12 29.09 8.44 -34.58
N ARG A 13 28.07 8.01 -35.33
CA ARG A 13 26.83 8.77 -35.61
C ARG A 13 25.55 8.03 -35.26
N TYR A 14 25.64 6.87 -34.62
CA TYR A 14 24.47 6.08 -34.27
C TYR A 14 23.64 6.80 -33.22
N VAL A 15 22.39 7.14 -33.56
CA VAL A 15 21.40 7.63 -32.61
C VAL A 15 20.34 6.56 -32.35
N PRO A 16 20.19 6.08 -31.10
CA PRO A 16 19.18 5.10 -30.78
C PRO A 16 17.79 5.75 -30.79
N ARG A 17 16.81 5.04 -31.34
CA ARG A 17 15.39 5.40 -31.14
C ARG A 17 15.05 5.21 -29.66
N THR A 18 14.53 6.25 -29.02
CA THR A 18 14.19 6.27 -27.58
C THR A 18 12.69 6.47 -27.36
N ILE A 19 12.21 6.24 -26.13
CA ILE A 19 10.84 6.67 -25.78
C ILE A 19 10.72 8.20 -25.91
N ARG A 20 11.78 8.96 -25.61
CA ARG A 20 11.75 10.42 -25.78
C ARG A 20 11.49 10.82 -27.23
N SER A 21 12.21 10.23 -28.18
CA SER A 21 11.99 10.50 -29.61
C SER A 21 10.60 10.06 -30.05
N GLU A 22 10.10 8.94 -29.51
CA GLU A 22 8.75 8.45 -29.80
C GLU A 22 7.66 9.43 -29.35
N ILE A 23 7.76 9.97 -28.13
CA ILE A 23 6.81 10.97 -27.61
C ILE A 23 6.88 12.25 -28.46
N ILE A 24 8.07 12.70 -28.85
CA ILE A 24 8.21 13.90 -29.69
C ILE A 24 7.57 13.70 -31.06
N GLN A 25 7.74 12.52 -31.67
CA GLN A 25 7.27 12.25 -33.02
C GLN A 25 5.76 11.95 -33.10
N ARG A 26 5.24 11.16 -32.15
CA ARG A 26 3.86 10.64 -32.19
C ARG A 26 2.95 11.28 -31.14
N GLY A 27 3.51 11.97 -30.15
CA GLY A 27 2.76 12.42 -28.98
C GLY A 27 2.41 11.24 -28.07
N ARG A 28 1.11 11.05 -27.84
CA ARG A 28 0.59 9.92 -27.06
C ARG A 28 0.72 8.61 -27.85
N LEU A 29 1.03 7.53 -27.14
CA LEU A 29 0.93 6.16 -27.64
C LEU A 29 -0.44 5.55 -27.30
N PRO A 30 -1.09 4.82 -28.23
CA PRO A 30 -2.33 4.11 -27.92
C PRO A 30 -2.09 3.01 -26.88
N PHE A 31 -3.15 2.57 -26.20
CA PHE A 31 -3.06 1.53 -25.16
C PHE A 31 -2.37 0.25 -25.65
N GLU A 32 -2.64 -0.14 -26.89
CA GLU A 32 -2.06 -1.32 -27.55
C GLU A 32 -0.52 -1.25 -27.67
N ASP A 33 0.05 -0.05 -27.74
CA ASP A 33 1.50 0.18 -27.72
C ASP A 33 2.03 0.36 -26.29
N CYS A 34 1.27 1.06 -25.44
CA CYS A 34 1.65 1.34 -24.06
C CYS A 34 1.78 0.08 -23.21
N LEU A 35 0.84 -0.86 -23.34
CA LEU A 35 0.77 -2.02 -22.46
C LEU A 35 1.96 -2.99 -22.66
N PRO A 36 2.31 -3.42 -23.89
CA PRO A 36 3.49 -4.27 -24.11
C PRO A 36 4.79 -3.60 -23.64
N LEU A 37 4.93 -2.29 -23.87
CA LEU A 37 6.07 -1.51 -23.39
C LEU A 37 6.13 -1.52 -21.85
N SER A 38 5.00 -1.28 -21.19
CA SER A 38 4.90 -1.31 -19.72
C SER A 38 5.28 -2.67 -19.15
N LEU A 39 4.82 -3.77 -19.79
CA LEU A 39 5.15 -5.14 -19.41
C LEU A 39 6.65 -5.42 -19.55
N SER A 40 7.27 -5.03 -20.67
CA SER A 40 8.71 -5.20 -20.91
C SER A 40 9.55 -4.45 -19.87
N LEU A 41 9.22 -3.18 -19.61
CA LEU A 41 9.97 -2.34 -18.66
C LEU A 41 9.83 -2.82 -17.22
N THR A 42 8.62 -3.20 -16.79
CA THR A 42 8.41 -3.73 -15.42
C THR A 42 9.09 -5.08 -15.21
N ALA A 43 9.14 -5.94 -16.24
CA ALA A 43 9.90 -7.19 -16.19
C ALA A 43 11.41 -6.94 -16.08
N ALA A 44 11.96 -6.03 -16.89
CA ALA A 44 13.37 -5.64 -16.83
C ALA A 44 13.73 -5.05 -15.45
N LEU A 45 12.88 -4.18 -14.93
CA LEU A 45 13.09 -3.54 -13.63
C LEU A 45 12.99 -4.55 -12.48
N SER A 46 12.05 -5.50 -12.55
CA SER A 46 11.95 -6.60 -11.59
C SER A 46 13.22 -7.45 -11.58
N HIS A 47 13.77 -7.77 -12.75
CA HIS A 47 15.02 -8.50 -12.86
C HIS A 47 16.19 -7.74 -12.22
N LEU A 48 16.31 -6.44 -12.51
CA LEU A 48 17.34 -5.57 -11.93
C LEU A 48 17.25 -5.54 -10.40
N HIS A 49 16.05 -5.30 -9.86
CA HIS A 49 15.81 -5.20 -8.41
C HIS A 49 16.06 -6.53 -7.68
N LYS A 50 15.75 -7.68 -8.31
CA LYS A 50 16.07 -9.01 -7.76
C LYS A 50 17.58 -9.24 -7.67
N GLY A 51 18.36 -8.60 -8.53
CA GLY A 51 19.82 -8.57 -8.46
C GLY A 51 20.40 -7.62 -7.41
N GLY A 52 19.56 -6.93 -6.61
CA GLY A 52 20.01 -5.95 -5.61
C GLY A 52 20.38 -4.58 -6.20
N LEU A 53 20.14 -4.38 -7.49
CA LEU A 53 20.52 -3.18 -8.23
C LEU A 53 19.32 -2.25 -8.40
N VAL A 54 19.58 -0.94 -8.46
CA VAL A 54 18.58 0.11 -8.73
C VAL A 54 19.05 0.97 -9.90
N HIS A 55 18.13 1.42 -10.76
CA HIS A 55 18.46 2.17 -11.97
C HIS A 55 18.76 3.65 -11.70
N ARG A 56 18.02 4.28 -10.77
CA ARG A 56 18.18 5.67 -10.29
C ARG A 56 17.86 6.80 -11.28
N ASP A 57 17.90 6.57 -12.60
CA ASP A 57 17.62 7.59 -13.62
C ASP A 57 16.70 7.06 -14.74
N ILE A 58 15.56 6.49 -14.35
CA ILE A 58 14.52 6.08 -15.31
C ILE A 58 13.83 7.32 -15.87
N LYS A 59 13.98 7.51 -17.19
CA LYS A 59 13.37 8.59 -17.97
C LYS A 59 13.25 8.19 -19.45
N PRO A 60 12.45 8.88 -20.27
CA PRO A 60 12.23 8.51 -21.67
C PRO A 60 13.51 8.44 -22.51
N ALA A 61 14.52 9.28 -22.22
CA ALA A 61 15.79 9.29 -22.93
C ALA A 61 16.66 8.06 -22.63
N ASN A 62 16.46 7.42 -21.48
CA ASN A 62 17.21 6.23 -21.04
C ASN A 62 16.46 4.93 -21.34
N ILE A 63 15.45 4.98 -22.21
CA ILE A 63 14.73 3.80 -22.67
C ILE A 63 14.83 3.77 -24.18
N ILE A 64 15.58 2.80 -24.69
CA ILE A 64 15.88 2.64 -26.11
C ILE A 64 15.08 1.49 -26.70
N PHE A 65 14.75 1.56 -27.98
CA PHE A 65 14.20 0.43 -28.71
C PHE A 65 15.33 -0.38 -29.33
N VAL A 66 15.32 -1.69 -29.12
CA VAL A 66 16.22 -2.63 -29.80
C VAL A 66 15.35 -3.66 -30.48
N LYS A 67 15.37 -3.68 -31.82
CA LYS A 67 14.49 -4.52 -32.64
C LYS A 67 13.00 -4.34 -32.26
N GLY A 68 12.59 -3.10 -32.02
CA GLY A 68 11.22 -2.75 -31.62
C GLY A 68 10.86 -3.04 -30.16
N ILE A 69 11.77 -3.62 -29.36
CA ILE A 69 11.52 -3.94 -27.95
C ILE A 69 12.16 -2.86 -27.07
N PRO A 70 11.41 -2.22 -26.15
CA PRO A 70 11.96 -1.22 -25.26
C PRO A 70 12.86 -1.86 -24.20
N LYS A 71 14.04 -1.26 -23.99
CA LYS A 71 15.06 -1.69 -23.04
C LYS A 71 15.54 -0.49 -22.23
N LEU A 72 15.77 -0.74 -20.93
CA LEU A 72 16.45 0.20 -20.06
C LEU A 72 17.91 0.35 -20.52
N ALA A 73 18.37 1.58 -20.64
CA ALA A 73 19.72 1.97 -21.02
C ALA A 73 20.31 2.93 -19.99
N ASP A 74 21.58 3.28 -20.16
CA ASP A 74 22.32 4.17 -19.28
C ASP A 74 22.34 3.71 -17.81
N ILE A 75 23.04 2.60 -17.61
CA ILE A 75 23.33 1.96 -16.32
C ILE A 75 24.35 2.80 -15.52
N GLY A 76 24.74 3.99 -15.98
CA GLY A 76 25.81 4.83 -15.40
C GLY A 76 25.60 5.27 -13.95
N LEU A 77 24.41 5.05 -13.40
CA LEU A 77 24.06 5.31 -11.99
C LEU A 77 23.56 4.06 -11.25
N VAL A 78 23.71 2.88 -11.85
CA VAL A 78 23.41 1.62 -11.17
C VAL A 78 24.47 1.39 -10.12
N ALA A 79 24.07 1.61 -8.88
CA ALA A 79 24.89 1.38 -7.71
C ALA A 79 24.12 0.53 -6.72
N ASP A 80 24.86 -0.23 -5.92
CA ASP A 80 24.32 -1.07 -4.86
C ASP A 80 23.41 -0.23 -3.95
N THR A 81 22.36 -0.83 -3.40
CA THR A 81 21.42 -0.18 -2.48
C THR A 81 22.15 0.39 -1.25
N SER A 82 23.35 -0.12 -0.96
CA SER A 82 24.22 0.26 0.15
C SER A 82 25.12 1.48 -0.11
N GLU A 83 25.39 1.86 -1.37
CA GLU A 83 26.30 2.96 -1.69
C GLU A 83 25.61 4.33 -1.71
N ALA A 84 26.28 5.30 -1.09
CA ALA A 84 25.79 6.61 -0.67
C ALA A 84 24.80 7.29 -1.63
N LYS A 85 23.80 7.95 -1.02
CA LYS A 85 22.73 8.77 -1.62
C LYS A 85 23.29 9.96 -2.42
N SER A 86 23.93 9.72 -3.56
CA SER A 86 24.18 10.79 -4.52
C SER A 86 22.83 11.19 -5.12
N TYR A 87 22.50 12.48 -5.03
CA TYR A 87 21.25 13.04 -5.57
C TYR A 87 21.40 13.21 -7.08
N VAL A 88 21.51 12.09 -7.79
CA VAL A 88 21.61 12.07 -9.25
C VAL A 88 20.31 11.51 -9.80
N GLY A 89 19.65 12.30 -10.63
CA GLY A 89 18.41 11.94 -11.32
C GLY A 89 17.85 13.16 -12.04
N THR A 90 16.88 12.92 -12.92
CA THR A 90 16.27 14.00 -13.71
C THR A 90 15.05 14.60 -13.01
N GLU A 91 15.01 15.93 -12.89
CA GLU A 91 13.91 16.65 -12.24
C GLU A 91 12.53 16.30 -12.86
N GLY A 92 11.55 16.05 -11.99
CA GLY A 92 10.21 15.59 -12.35
C GLY A 92 10.03 14.07 -12.45
N PHE A 93 11.12 13.30 -12.57
CA PHE A 93 11.09 11.83 -12.48
C PHE A 93 11.48 11.30 -11.09
N ILE A 94 12.18 12.10 -10.30
CA ILE A 94 12.60 11.74 -8.94
C ILE A 94 11.39 11.82 -7.97
N PRO A 95 11.17 10.82 -7.10
CA PRO A 95 10.15 10.88 -6.05
C PRO A 95 10.56 11.80 -4.88
N PRO A 96 9.63 12.24 -4.01
CA PRO A 96 9.93 13.18 -2.93
C PRO A 96 10.98 12.71 -1.92
N GLU A 97 11.12 11.39 -1.71
CA GLU A 97 12.15 10.82 -0.83
C GLU A 97 13.54 10.71 -1.47
N GLY A 98 13.67 11.06 -2.76
CA GLY A 98 14.90 10.94 -3.54
C GLY A 98 15.07 9.60 -4.27
N PRO A 99 16.10 9.48 -5.13
CA PRO A 99 16.39 8.27 -5.88
C PRO A 99 17.04 7.18 -5.00
N GLY A 100 17.34 6.02 -5.59
CA GLY A 100 18.21 5.02 -4.96
C GLY A 100 17.49 3.88 -4.24
N THR A 101 16.17 3.74 -4.39
CA THR A 101 15.44 2.55 -3.92
C THR A 101 14.66 1.91 -5.07
N PRO A 102 14.36 0.60 -4.99
CA PRO A 102 13.48 -0.05 -5.95
C PRO A 102 12.12 0.66 -6.12
N ARG A 103 11.58 1.23 -5.04
CA ARG A 103 10.32 1.97 -5.08
C ARG A 103 10.45 3.36 -5.72
N ALA A 104 11.64 3.94 -5.69
CA ALA A 104 11.91 5.18 -6.41
C ALA A 104 11.91 4.95 -7.92
N ASP A 105 12.55 3.87 -8.39
CA ASP A 105 12.51 3.48 -9.80
C ASP A 105 11.07 3.23 -10.30
N ILE A 106 10.23 2.58 -9.48
CA ILE A 106 8.81 2.37 -9.81
C ILE A 106 8.07 3.70 -10.00
N TYR A 107 8.34 4.70 -9.16
CA TYR A 107 7.75 6.04 -9.31
C TYR A 107 8.20 6.70 -10.61
N SER A 108 9.51 6.66 -10.89
CA SER A 108 10.07 7.21 -12.12
C SER A 108 9.51 6.54 -13.38
N LEU A 109 9.36 5.20 -13.36
CA LEU A 109 8.70 4.46 -14.42
C LEU A 109 7.23 4.88 -14.56
N GLY A 110 6.50 5.08 -13.45
CA GLY A 110 5.13 5.59 -13.48
C GLY A 110 5.03 6.94 -14.20
N LYS A 111 5.98 7.85 -13.98
CA LYS A 111 6.07 9.13 -14.70
C LYS A 111 6.32 8.95 -16.20
N VAL A 112 7.20 8.02 -16.59
CA VAL A 112 7.40 7.66 -18.01
C VAL A 112 6.09 7.14 -18.64
N LEU A 113 5.41 6.21 -17.95
CA LEU A 113 4.16 5.64 -18.42
C LEU A 113 3.06 6.71 -18.56
N TYR A 114 3.04 7.69 -17.67
CA TYR A 114 2.15 8.84 -17.78
C TYR A 114 2.44 9.67 -19.04
N GLU A 115 3.71 10.01 -19.30
CA GLU A 115 4.06 10.80 -20.49
C GLU A 115 3.68 10.08 -21.80
N ILE A 116 3.94 8.78 -21.91
CA ILE A 116 3.58 8.03 -23.13
C ILE A 116 2.07 7.84 -23.27
N ALA A 117 1.33 7.56 -22.20
CA ALA A 117 -0.10 7.24 -22.27
C ALA A 117 -0.95 8.51 -22.50
N THR A 118 -0.46 9.66 -22.03
CA THR A 118 -1.20 10.92 -22.10
C THR A 118 -0.66 11.91 -23.13
N GLY A 119 0.61 11.78 -23.51
CA GLY A 119 1.33 12.79 -24.31
C GLY A 119 1.62 14.09 -23.53
N LYS A 120 1.31 14.15 -22.23
CA LYS A 120 1.54 15.32 -21.37
C LYS A 120 2.89 15.22 -20.67
N ASP A 121 3.51 16.35 -20.38
CA ASP A 121 4.73 16.40 -19.55
C ASP A 121 4.47 15.87 -18.12
N ARG A 122 5.41 15.11 -17.56
CA ARG A 122 5.38 14.53 -16.21
C ARG A 122 5.06 15.50 -15.07
N GLN A 123 5.33 16.80 -15.25
CA GLN A 123 5.01 17.85 -14.28
C GLN A 123 3.49 18.13 -14.21
N ARG A 124 2.74 17.78 -15.25
CA ARG A 124 1.28 17.87 -15.30
C ARG A 124 0.59 16.74 -14.53
N PHE A 125 1.30 15.68 -14.16
CA PHE A 125 0.71 14.59 -13.39
C PHE A 125 0.12 15.12 -12.06
N PRO A 126 -1.07 14.67 -11.61
CA PRO A 126 -1.90 13.58 -12.15
C PRO A 126 -3.06 14.08 -13.01
N GLU A 127 -2.87 15.12 -13.83
CA GLU A 127 -3.93 15.56 -14.73
C GLU A 127 -4.44 14.38 -15.59
N PRO A 128 -5.77 14.14 -15.64
CA PRO A 128 -6.29 13.09 -16.49
C PRO A 128 -5.97 13.41 -17.96
N PRO A 129 -5.85 12.39 -18.83
CA PRO A 129 -5.71 12.62 -20.26
C PRO A 129 -6.95 13.38 -20.75
N THR A 130 -6.75 14.64 -21.15
CA THR A 130 -7.83 15.63 -21.39
C THR A 130 -8.72 15.29 -22.58
N LEU A 131 -8.23 14.43 -23.48
CA LEU A 131 -8.91 14.00 -24.70
C LEU A 131 -9.52 12.58 -24.59
N LEU A 132 -9.60 12.01 -23.38
CA LEU A 132 -10.13 10.66 -23.18
C LEU A 132 -11.51 10.42 -23.83
N GLY A 133 -12.35 11.45 -23.98
CA GLY A 133 -13.67 11.33 -24.61
C GLY A 133 -13.63 11.07 -26.12
N GLU A 134 -12.50 11.32 -26.78
CA GLU A 134 -12.36 11.24 -28.24
C GLU A 134 -11.67 9.95 -28.71
N PHE A 135 -11.17 9.12 -27.78
CA PHE A 135 -10.36 7.94 -28.12
C PHE A 135 -11.11 6.62 -27.93
N SER A 136 -10.89 5.68 -28.85
CA SER A 136 -11.47 4.34 -28.83
C SER A 136 -10.94 3.44 -27.70
N ASP A 137 -9.75 3.74 -27.15
CA ASP A 137 -9.06 2.98 -26.10
C ASP A 137 -9.23 3.58 -24.69
N ARG A 138 -10.24 4.44 -24.51
CA ARG A 138 -10.49 5.19 -23.27
C ARG A 138 -10.56 4.31 -22.03
N GLU A 139 -11.32 3.21 -22.08
CA GLU A 139 -11.55 2.36 -20.90
C GLU A 139 -10.25 1.70 -20.45
N GLN A 140 -9.45 1.22 -21.40
CA GLN A 140 -8.16 0.60 -21.15
C GLN A 140 -7.13 1.62 -20.63
N LEU A 141 -7.14 2.85 -21.15
CA LEU A 141 -6.29 3.93 -20.64
C LEU A 141 -6.66 4.33 -19.21
N LEU A 142 -7.94 4.32 -18.84
CA LEU A 142 -8.37 4.57 -17.46
C LEU A 142 -7.86 3.47 -16.52
N GLU A 143 -7.90 2.21 -16.95
CA GLU A 143 -7.39 1.09 -16.17
C GLU A 143 -5.85 1.14 -16.04
N LEU A 144 -5.13 1.50 -17.10
CA LEU A 144 -3.69 1.77 -17.04
C LEU A 144 -3.37 2.95 -16.11
N ASN A 145 -4.20 4.00 -16.13
CA ASN A 145 -4.02 5.17 -15.28
C ASN A 145 -4.12 4.81 -13.79
N GLU A 146 -4.95 3.85 -13.38
CA GLU A 146 -4.95 3.37 -11.98
C GLU A 146 -3.59 2.76 -11.59
N VAL A 147 -2.95 2.03 -12.50
CA VAL A 147 -1.60 1.48 -12.28
C VAL A 147 -0.58 2.62 -12.14
N ILE A 148 -0.65 3.62 -13.04
CA ILE A 148 0.23 4.80 -13.02
C ILE A 148 0.06 5.59 -11.72
N LEU A 149 -1.18 5.85 -11.30
CA LEU A 149 -1.48 6.57 -10.06
C LEU A 149 -0.89 5.87 -8.83
N LYS A 150 -1.03 4.54 -8.73
CA LYS A 150 -0.46 3.74 -7.63
C LYS A 150 1.07 3.72 -7.68
N ALA A 151 1.68 3.68 -8.87
CA ALA A 151 3.14 3.75 -9.02
C ALA A 151 3.69 5.13 -8.58
N CYS A 152 2.95 6.19 -8.85
CA CYS A 152 3.33 7.59 -8.57
C CYS A 152 2.84 8.11 -7.20
N GLU A 153 2.42 7.25 -6.27
CA GLU A 153 2.05 7.67 -4.91
C GLU A 153 3.23 8.34 -4.20
N ASN A 154 3.03 9.50 -3.57
CA ASN A 154 4.15 10.21 -2.92
C ASN A 154 4.71 9.43 -1.73
N ASP A 155 3.86 8.73 -0.98
CA ASP A 155 4.29 7.85 0.12
C ASP A 155 4.77 6.50 -0.45
N PRO A 156 6.06 6.14 -0.30
CA PRO A 156 6.59 4.87 -0.79
C PRO A 156 5.86 3.65 -0.23
N LYS A 157 5.22 3.75 0.94
CA LYS A 157 4.45 2.66 1.54
C LYS A 157 3.11 2.40 0.85
N LYS A 158 2.60 3.39 0.10
CA LYS A 158 1.35 3.28 -0.67
C LYS A 158 1.57 2.82 -2.10
N ARG A 159 2.80 2.95 -2.62
CA ARG A 159 3.22 2.42 -3.93
C ARG A 159 3.23 0.90 -3.96
N TYR A 160 3.47 0.36 -5.16
CA TYR A 160 3.80 -1.05 -5.33
C TYR A 160 5.01 -1.44 -4.47
N PRO A 161 4.94 -2.58 -3.76
CA PRO A 161 6.04 -3.03 -2.93
C PRO A 161 7.26 -3.46 -3.74
N SER A 162 7.08 -3.87 -5.01
CA SER A 162 8.12 -4.25 -5.97
C SER A 162 7.65 -4.09 -7.41
N ALA A 163 8.59 -4.05 -8.37
CA ALA A 163 8.28 -4.01 -9.79
C ALA A 163 7.52 -5.26 -10.27
N GLU A 164 7.72 -6.41 -9.61
CA GLU A 164 6.97 -7.65 -9.88
C GLU A 164 5.47 -7.51 -9.56
N HIS A 165 5.13 -6.81 -8.48
CA HIS A 165 3.72 -6.55 -8.15
C HIS A 165 3.07 -5.61 -9.19
N MET A 166 3.79 -4.57 -9.62
CA MET A 166 3.31 -3.69 -10.69
C MET A 166 3.14 -4.46 -12.01
N HIS A 167 4.10 -5.31 -12.37
CA HIS A 167 4.04 -6.18 -13.54
C HIS A 167 2.80 -7.09 -13.51
N SER A 168 2.51 -7.69 -12.35
CA SER A 168 1.37 -8.59 -12.17
C SER A 168 0.03 -7.88 -12.42
N GLU A 169 -0.12 -6.61 -12.00
CA GLU A 169 -1.33 -5.83 -12.32
C GLU A 169 -1.42 -5.45 -13.80
N LEU A 170 -0.29 -5.17 -14.47
CA LEU A 170 -0.29 -4.96 -15.93
C LEU A 170 -0.66 -6.23 -16.71
N VAL A 171 -0.26 -7.40 -16.24
CA VAL A 171 -0.69 -8.70 -16.82
C VAL A 171 -2.20 -8.89 -16.67
N LEU A 172 -2.81 -8.43 -15.58
CA LEU A 172 -4.28 -8.46 -15.42
C LEU A 172 -4.95 -7.61 -16.51
N LEU A 173 -4.42 -6.43 -16.81
CA LEU A 173 -4.91 -5.58 -17.91
C LEU A 173 -4.80 -6.27 -19.27
N GLN A 174 -3.70 -6.98 -19.53
CA GLN A 174 -3.53 -7.77 -20.76
C GLN A 174 -4.62 -8.84 -20.92
N SER A 175 -5.07 -9.43 -19.81
CA SER A 175 -6.18 -10.39 -19.79
C SER A 175 -7.58 -9.76 -19.81
N GLY A 176 -7.69 -8.44 -19.97
CA GLY A 176 -8.96 -7.70 -20.01
C GLY A 176 -9.64 -7.55 -18.64
N LYS A 177 -8.92 -7.74 -17.53
CA LYS A 177 -9.47 -7.61 -16.17
C LYS A 177 -9.34 -6.17 -15.68
N SER A 178 -10.34 -5.70 -14.93
CA SER A 178 -10.35 -4.36 -14.33
C SER A 178 -9.47 -4.30 -13.07
N VAL A 179 -8.41 -3.50 -13.14
CA VAL A 179 -7.53 -3.15 -12.01
C VAL A 179 -8.24 -2.18 -11.06
N LYS A 180 -9.06 -1.28 -11.59
CA LYS A 180 -9.89 -0.38 -10.77
C LYS A 180 -10.77 -1.14 -9.79
N ARG A 181 -11.43 -2.22 -10.25
CA ARG A 181 -12.24 -3.10 -9.39
C ARG A 181 -11.37 -3.79 -8.33
N LEU A 182 -10.16 -4.22 -8.69
CA LEU A 182 -9.23 -4.83 -7.75
C LEU A 182 -8.86 -3.85 -6.62
N HIS A 183 -8.45 -2.62 -6.95
CA HIS A 183 -8.09 -1.62 -5.94
C HIS A 183 -9.27 -1.22 -5.03
N LEU A 184 -10.49 -1.17 -5.57
CA LEU A 184 -11.70 -0.95 -4.78
C LEU A 184 -11.91 -2.07 -3.74
N VAL A 185 -11.73 -3.33 -4.14
CA VAL A 185 -11.82 -4.49 -3.24
C VAL A 185 -10.71 -4.45 -2.20
N GLU A 186 -9.45 -4.19 -2.59
CA GLU A 186 -8.32 -4.06 -1.66
C GLU A 186 -8.57 -2.98 -0.61
N ARG A 187 -9.10 -1.82 -1.03
CA ARG A 187 -9.40 -0.72 -0.11
C ARG A 187 -10.48 -1.09 0.89
N ARG A 188 -11.54 -1.77 0.43
CA ARG A 188 -12.62 -2.27 1.30
C ARG A 188 -12.12 -3.31 2.30
N LEU A 189 -11.31 -4.27 1.84
CA LEU A 189 -10.72 -5.29 2.71
C LEU A 189 -9.81 -4.65 3.77
N LYS A 190 -8.94 -3.70 3.40
CA LYS A 190 -8.08 -2.98 4.37
C LYS A 190 -8.90 -2.23 5.43
N ILE A 191 -10.02 -1.62 5.04
CA ILE A 191 -10.93 -0.94 5.98
C ILE A 191 -11.59 -1.95 6.92
N MET A 192 -12.15 -3.03 6.39
CA MET A 192 -12.78 -4.08 7.19
C MET A 192 -11.81 -4.68 8.20
N THR A 193 -10.58 -5.00 7.77
CA THR A 193 -9.55 -5.53 8.67
C THR A 193 -9.20 -4.54 9.78
N ARG A 194 -9.07 -3.24 9.49
CA ARG A 194 -8.81 -2.21 10.51
C ARG A 194 -9.95 -2.08 11.52
N ILE A 195 -11.20 -2.09 11.04
CA ILE A 195 -12.38 -2.05 11.91
C ILE A 195 -12.40 -3.29 12.81
N GLY A 196 -12.17 -4.48 12.25
CA GLY A 196 -12.09 -5.74 12.99
C GLY A 196 -11.06 -5.68 14.12
N VAL A 197 -9.82 -5.29 13.81
CA VAL A 197 -8.75 -5.14 14.82
C VAL A 197 -9.14 -4.13 15.91
N GLY A 198 -9.72 -2.99 15.53
CA GLY A 198 -10.20 -1.99 16.49
C GLY A 198 -11.28 -2.53 17.43
N THR A 199 -12.26 -3.27 16.89
CA THR A 199 -13.31 -3.87 17.72
C THR A 199 -12.78 -4.91 18.70
N VAL A 200 -11.82 -5.74 18.28
CA VAL A 200 -11.15 -6.71 19.17
C VAL A 200 -10.37 -5.98 20.27
N ALA A 201 -9.63 -4.92 19.94
CA ALA A 201 -8.90 -4.13 20.93
C ALA A 201 -9.84 -3.48 21.97
N ILE A 202 -10.97 -2.91 21.54
CA ILE A 202 -11.98 -2.33 22.45
C ILE A 202 -12.56 -3.40 23.38
N MET A 203 -12.81 -4.61 22.88
CA MET A 203 -13.29 -5.70 23.72
C MET A 203 -12.24 -6.10 24.76
N VAL A 204 -10.98 -6.25 24.35
CA VAL A 204 -9.89 -6.67 25.24
C VAL A 204 -9.57 -5.62 26.30
N PHE A 205 -9.50 -4.34 25.92
CA PHE A 205 -9.08 -3.27 26.83
C PHE A 205 -10.22 -2.56 27.56
N GLY A 206 -11.45 -2.63 27.04
CA GLY A 206 -12.62 -1.98 27.64
C GLY A 206 -13.58 -2.97 28.29
N ALA A 207 -14.12 -3.89 27.49
CA ALA A 207 -15.22 -4.76 27.92
C ALA A 207 -14.77 -5.82 28.95
N ILE A 208 -13.59 -6.42 28.77
CA ILE A 208 -13.07 -7.43 29.71
C ILE A 208 -12.81 -6.82 31.10
N PRO A 209 -12.06 -5.72 31.26
CA PRO A 209 -11.85 -5.10 32.57
C PRO A 209 -13.17 -4.64 33.21
N TYR A 210 -14.09 -4.08 32.42
CA TYR A 210 -15.40 -3.68 32.91
C TYR A 210 -16.19 -4.87 33.48
N PHE A 211 -16.20 -5.99 32.76
CA PHE A 211 -16.89 -7.20 33.21
C PHE A 211 -16.25 -7.81 34.47
N LEU A 212 -14.91 -7.81 34.55
CA LEU A 212 -14.18 -8.26 35.74
C LEU A 212 -14.49 -7.37 36.95
N ALA A 213 -14.49 -6.04 36.78
CA ALA A 213 -14.83 -5.09 37.83
C ALA A 213 -16.26 -5.27 38.35
N ILE A 214 -17.23 -5.50 37.45
CA ILE A 214 -18.61 -5.83 37.84
C ILE A 214 -18.66 -7.13 38.65
N ARG A 215 -17.90 -8.15 38.24
CA ARG A 215 -17.87 -9.45 38.93
C ARG A 215 -17.33 -9.30 40.35
N GLU A 216 -16.23 -8.56 40.51
CA GLU A 216 -15.64 -8.27 41.82
C GLU A 216 -16.60 -7.48 42.71
N ALA A 217 -17.25 -6.43 42.19
CA ALA A 217 -18.22 -5.65 42.95
C ALA A 217 -19.42 -6.49 43.41
N ARG A 218 -19.90 -7.42 42.57
CA ARG A 218 -21.00 -8.35 42.94
C ARG A 218 -20.56 -9.34 44.03
N LEU A 219 -19.35 -9.88 43.92
CA LEU A 219 -18.80 -10.82 44.92
C LEU A 219 -18.61 -10.12 46.27
N ALA A 220 -18.08 -8.89 46.28
CA ALA A 220 -17.93 -8.10 47.49
C ALA A 220 -19.28 -7.87 48.20
N LYS A 221 -20.32 -7.50 47.44
CA LYS A 221 -21.67 -7.28 47.98
C LYS A 221 -22.33 -8.56 48.51
N ALA A 222 -22.05 -9.70 47.87
CA ALA A 222 -22.55 -11.01 48.34
C ALA A 222 -21.88 -11.46 49.64
N MET A 223 -20.57 -11.22 49.78
CA MET A 223 -19.82 -11.50 51.01
C MET A 223 -20.31 -10.64 52.18
N SER A 224 -20.46 -9.33 51.98
CA SER A 224 -20.96 -8.43 53.03
C SER A 224 -22.39 -8.78 53.48
N GLY A 225 -23.25 -9.24 52.55
CA GLY A 225 -24.60 -9.71 52.88
C GLY A 225 -24.59 -10.96 53.75
N LYS A 226 -23.75 -11.95 53.43
CA LYS A 226 -23.61 -13.18 54.23
C LYS A 226 -23.05 -12.91 55.63
N GLU A 227 -22.07 -12.02 55.75
CA GLU A 227 -21.51 -11.63 57.05
C GLU A 227 -22.56 -10.92 57.92
N ALA A 228 -23.38 -10.05 57.32
CA ALA A 228 -24.48 -9.39 58.03
C ALA A 228 -25.53 -10.40 58.53
N GLU A 229 -25.94 -11.36 57.68
CA GLU A 229 -26.87 -12.42 58.09
C GLU A 229 -26.29 -13.33 59.19
N GLN A 230 -24.99 -13.66 59.11
CA GLN A 230 -24.34 -14.47 60.15
C GLN A 230 -24.27 -13.74 61.49
N ARG A 231 -23.96 -12.44 61.49
CA ARG A 231 -23.98 -11.62 62.71
C ARG A 231 -25.38 -11.55 63.31
N GLU A 232 -26.40 -11.32 62.49
CA GLU A 232 -27.78 -11.26 62.97
C GLU A 232 -28.25 -12.60 63.57
N ARG A 233 -27.86 -13.74 62.97
CA ARG A 233 -28.13 -15.07 63.53
C ARG A 233 -27.43 -15.27 64.87
N ALA A 234 -26.16 -14.90 64.96
CA ALA A 234 -25.39 -15.00 66.21
C ALA A 234 -26.01 -14.13 67.32
N ASP A 235 -26.45 -12.91 67.00
CA ASP A 235 -27.12 -12.02 67.96
C ASP A 235 -28.46 -12.59 68.44
N ARG A 236 -29.27 -13.18 67.53
CA ARG A 236 -30.54 -13.85 67.90
C ARG A 236 -30.31 -15.06 68.79
N GLU A 237 -29.30 -15.87 68.51
CA GLU A 237 -28.93 -17.02 69.35
C GLU A 237 -28.45 -16.56 70.73
N ALA A 238 -27.59 -15.54 70.79
CA ALA A 238 -27.12 -14.96 72.05
C ALA A 238 -28.28 -14.38 72.88
N HIS A 239 -29.25 -13.71 72.23
CA HIS A 239 -30.42 -13.19 72.89
C HIS A 239 -31.31 -14.31 73.47
N ARG A 240 -31.55 -15.38 72.70
CA ARG A 240 -32.27 -16.57 73.18
C ARG A 240 -31.58 -17.23 74.37
N ALA A 241 -30.25 -17.37 74.33
CA ALA A 241 -29.49 -17.97 75.42
C ALA A 241 -29.62 -17.16 76.71
N ARG A 242 -29.56 -15.82 76.64
CA ARG A 242 -29.75 -14.94 77.80
C ARG A 242 -31.16 -15.06 78.39
N LEU A 243 -32.19 -15.11 77.53
CA LEU A 243 -33.58 -15.29 77.99
C LEU A 243 -33.79 -16.64 78.68
N ALA A 244 -33.17 -17.71 78.17
CA ALA A 244 -33.21 -19.02 78.81
C ALA A 244 -32.48 -19.05 80.16
N GLU A 245 -31.35 -18.33 80.29
CA GLU A 245 -30.62 -18.21 81.55
C GLU A 245 -31.41 -17.42 82.61
N THR A 246 -32.11 -16.35 82.20
CA THR A 246 -32.99 -15.60 83.12
C THR A 246 -34.20 -16.42 83.56
N ASP A 247 -34.84 -17.17 82.66
CA ASP A 247 -35.98 -18.05 82.99
C ASP A 247 -35.55 -19.20 83.92
N ALA A 248 -34.35 -19.75 83.71
CA ALA A 248 -33.77 -20.75 84.60
C ALA A 248 -33.46 -20.19 85.99
N ARG A 249 -32.97 -18.95 86.09
CA ARG A 249 -32.71 -18.26 87.37
C ARG A 249 -34.00 -17.94 88.13
N GLU A 250 -35.08 -17.58 87.44
CA GLU A 250 -36.38 -17.36 88.07
C GLU A 250 -36.98 -18.66 88.62
N LYS A 251 -36.86 -19.78 87.88
CA LYS A 251 -37.32 -21.11 88.35
C LYS A 251 -36.55 -21.68 89.54
N LEU A 252 -35.31 -21.24 89.78
CA LEU A 252 -34.50 -21.63 90.94
C LEU A 252 -34.80 -20.79 92.20
N ARG A 253 -35.62 -19.73 92.08
CA ARG A 253 -35.90 -18.76 93.16
C ARG A 253 -37.31 -18.84 93.73
N GLY A 254 -38.21 -19.63 93.12
CA GLY A 254 -39.55 -19.95 93.63
C GLY A 254 -39.60 -21.35 94.21
#